data_AF-A0A542EMT1-F1
#
_entry.id   AF-A0A542EMT1-F1
#
_cell.length_a   1.000
_cell.length_b   1.000
_cell.length_c   1.000
_cell.angle_alpha   90.00
_cell.angle_beta   90.00
_cell.angle_gamma   90.00
#
_symmetry.space_group_name_H-M   'P 1'
#
loop_
_entity.id
_entity.type
_entity.pdbx_description
1 polymer ?
#
loop_
_entity_poly.entity_id
_entity_poly.type
_entity_poly.pdbx_seq_one_letter_code
_entity_poly.pdbx_strand_id
1 'polypeptide(L)'
;MNDWWTERRQNQQLSDLQSEMSYARSETSSLRSQLSRIQGSLQTRVESLSRAFDAFVELSDLRHETVGFTDEAELRRYAARVVSALASGTELPPAVDPVPQYWLEPAVTALISLHAGAPDEEAVSTAIKLDERRTSTFLALALAALGERHLVRTEWLEAAFGVPNDDGTLTRVQRVLWTTAARGGFGPEALELVVAKLRLGMTADGAWLSKLESRGSAGSRPRGLKATEKQDDAWYRLSRVADAVQSIVGNTEAREPDPSLTADAEAEPEKNSAAALLRLLISEGSEPERETLARIAVLRARVSGGSDTVETLADSAGTVNQLLADDLAMSADPYLAATALRVIAPSVLPAVEQLAQTADQPAPTQVTVDSGSRTITVRADGPDKLELGAATTALTSGVGVATGKQNALPIGLVVGGLVVAVGLGLIVHWFWIVVGVVIAGFGVNSYLRLRSALKADRERAAGEATNLNDRCTTAANSLTDYLDNTPARKASITASLTTLRQQLAG
;
A
#
# COMPACT_ATOMS: atom_id res chain seq x y z
N MET A 1 -81.11 21.13 -5.29
CA MET A 1 -80.52 19.79 -5.03
C MET A 1 -79.75 19.24 -6.25
N ASN A 2 -79.17 20.11 -7.10
CA ASN A 2 -78.42 19.72 -8.31
C ASN A 2 -76.96 20.20 -8.35
N ASP A 3 -76.52 21.09 -7.45
CA ASP A 3 -75.18 21.72 -7.50
C ASP A 3 -74.03 20.75 -7.20
N TRP A 4 -74.19 19.88 -6.20
CA TRP A 4 -73.11 19.02 -5.71
C TRP A 4 -72.62 18.01 -6.77
N TRP A 5 -73.52 17.52 -7.62
CA TRP A 5 -73.17 16.56 -8.67
C TRP A 5 -72.46 17.23 -9.85
N THR A 6 -72.84 18.45 -10.22
CA THR A 6 -72.16 19.24 -11.26
C THR A 6 -70.79 19.71 -10.82
N GLU A 7 -70.65 20.17 -9.57
CA GLU A 7 -69.38 20.64 -9.01
C GLU A 7 -68.38 19.47 -8.85
N ARG A 8 -68.85 18.29 -8.45
CA ARG A 8 -68.02 17.07 -8.37
C ARG A 8 -67.55 16.62 -9.76
N ARG A 9 -68.42 16.69 -10.77
CA ARG A 9 -68.07 16.32 -12.15
C ARG A 9 -67.11 17.32 -12.80
N GLN A 10 -67.28 18.61 -12.52
CA GLN A 10 -66.35 19.66 -12.95
C GLN A 10 -64.99 19.53 -12.26
N ASN A 11 -64.95 19.24 -10.95
CA ASN A 11 -63.70 19.00 -10.24
C ASN A 11 -62.97 17.75 -10.72
N GLN A 12 -63.69 16.68 -11.08
CA GLN A 12 -63.08 15.50 -11.73
C GLN A 12 -62.54 15.85 -13.12
N GLN A 13 -63.27 16.62 -13.93
CA GLN A 13 -62.77 17.07 -15.23
C GLN A 13 -61.56 17.98 -15.11
N LEU A 14 -61.50 18.85 -14.10
CA LEU A 14 -60.35 19.70 -13.81
C LEU A 14 -59.15 18.89 -13.30
N SER A 15 -59.36 17.87 -12.47
CA SER A 15 -58.28 16.98 -12.04
C SER A 15 -57.76 16.13 -13.19
N ASP A 16 -58.65 15.64 -14.06
CA ASP A 16 -58.29 14.86 -15.22
C ASP A 16 -57.52 15.73 -16.21
N LEU A 17 -57.98 16.96 -16.52
CA LEU A 17 -57.26 17.94 -17.33
C LEU A 17 -55.91 18.36 -16.72
N GLN A 18 -55.81 18.50 -15.40
CA GLN A 18 -54.55 18.78 -14.72
C GLN A 18 -53.59 17.60 -14.81
N SER A 19 -54.09 16.37 -14.66
CA SER A 19 -53.29 15.15 -14.80
C SER A 19 -52.80 14.99 -16.25
N GLU A 20 -53.65 15.25 -17.23
CA GLU A 20 -53.35 15.18 -18.65
C GLU A 20 -52.39 16.29 -19.08
N MET A 21 -52.54 17.51 -18.55
CA MET A 21 -51.59 18.61 -18.76
C MET A 21 -50.24 18.36 -18.08
N SER A 22 -50.22 17.70 -16.91
CA SER A 22 -48.98 17.29 -16.25
C SER A 22 -48.26 16.19 -17.04
N TYR A 23 -49.02 15.25 -17.62
CA TYR A 23 -48.51 14.21 -18.48
C TYR A 23 -47.93 14.80 -19.76
N ALA A 24 -48.66 15.71 -20.43
CA ALA A 24 -48.20 16.43 -21.62
C ALA A 24 -46.95 17.28 -21.36
N ARG A 25 -46.82 17.90 -20.17
CA ARG A 25 -45.60 18.63 -19.76
C ARG A 25 -44.42 17.69 -19.50
N SER A 26 -44.67 16.53 -18.90
CA SER A 26 -43.63 15.50 -18.71
C SER A 26 -43.16 14.91 -20.04
N GLU A 27 -44.07 14.74 -21.00
CA GLU A 27 -43.78 14.25 -22.34
C GLU A 27 -43.04 15.29 -23.19
N THR A 28 -43.42 16.56 -23.13
CA THR A 28 -42.66 17.63 -23.82
C THR A 28 -41.28 17.86 -23.23
N SER A 29 -41.09 17.73 -21.91
CA SER A 29 -39.76 17.81 -21.30
C SER A 29 -38.88 16.60 -21.63
N SER A 30 -39.47 15.40 -21.72
CA SER A 30 -38.74 14.20 -22.15
C SER A 30 -38.33 14.30 -23.63
N LEU A 31 -39.22 14.75 -24.52
CA LEU A 31 -38.94 15.05 -25.93
C LEU A 31 -37.87 16.14 -26.08
N ARG A 32 -37.91 17.20 -25.26
CA ARG A 32 -36.88 18.24 -25.27
C ARG A 32 -35.51 17.71 -24.81
N SER A 33 -35.49 16.79 -23.84
CA SER A 33 -34.27 16.12 -23.39
C SER A 33 -33.72 15.14 -24.43
N GLN A 34 -34.60 14.48 -25.19
CA GLN A 34 -34.23 13.58 -26.28
C GLN A 34 -33.70 14.37 -27.48
N LEU A 35 -34.36 15.46 -27.85
CA LEU A 35 -33.90 16.38 -28.89
C LEU A 35 -32.57 17.04 -28.51
N SER A 36 -32.39 17.46 -27.25
CA SER A 36 -31.11 18.00 -26.77
C SER A 36 -30.00 16.95 -26.78
N ARG A 37 -30.29 15.67 -26.42
CA ARG A 37 -29.33 14.56 -26.54
C ARG A 37 -28.99 14.24 -27.98
N ILE A 38 -29.97 14.23 -28.89
CA ILE A 38 -29.75 13.99 -30.32
C ILE A 38 -28.94 15.15 -30.92
N GLN A 39 -29.31 16.40 -30.63
CA GLN A 39 -28.58 17.59 -31.10
C GLN A 39 -27.15 17.64 -30.56
N GLY A 40 -26.94 17.33 -29.28
CA GLY A 40 -25.62 17.19 -28.69
C GLY A 40 -24.80 16.08 -29.35
N SER A 41 -25.42 14.92 -29.63
CA SER A 41 -24.76 13.82 -30.32
C SER A 41 -24.38 14.14 -31.76
N LEU A 42 -25.20 14.93 -32.47
CA LEU A 42 -24.90 15.39 -33.83
C LEU A 42 -23.78 16.43 -33.83
N GLN A 43 -23.79 17.35 -32.88
CA GLN A 43 -22.70 18.32 -32.71
C GLN A 43 -21.38 17.62 -32.39
N THR A 44 -21.37 16.67 -31.45
CA THR A 44 -20.17 15.87 -31.13
C THR A 44 -19.70 15.04 -32.33
N ARG A 45 -20.63 14.48 -33.13
CA ARG A 45 -20.28 13.76 -34.37
C ARG A 45 -19.70 14.69 -35.43
N VAL A 46 -20.26 15.88 -35.63
CA VAL A 46 -19.73 16.88 -36.57
C VAL A 46 -18.36 17.37 -36.13
N GLU A 47 -18.16 17.66 -34.85
CA GLU A 47 -16.86 18.03 -34.28
C GLU A 47 -15.84 16.88 -34.38
N SER A 48 -16.28 15.63 -34.21
CA SER A 48 -15.44 14.44 -34.44
C SER A 48 -15.08 14.26 -35.91
N LEU A 49 -16.02 14.48 -36.83
CA LEU A 49 -15.80 14.37 -38.27
C LEU A 49 -14.90 15.50 -38.78
N SER A 50 -15.06 16.72 -38.28
CA SER A 50 -14.18 17.85 -38.60
C SER A 50 -12.75 17.55 -38.14
N ARG A 51 -12.58 17.11 -36.89
CA ARG A 51 -11.25 16.71 -36.38
C ARG A 51 -10.63 15.55 -37.15
N ALA A 52 -11.42 14.56 -37.54
CA ALA A 52 -10.95 13.44 -38.35
C ALA A 52 -10.59 13.88 -39.78
N PHE A 53 -11.33 14.81 -40.36
CA PHE A 53 -11.03 15.38 -41.68
C PHE A 53 -9.76 16.22 -41.65
N ASP A 54 -9.61 17.12 -40.67
CA ASP A 54 -8.39 17.91 -40.48
C ASP A 54 -7.18 16.98 -40.31
N ALA A 55 -7.33 15.91 -39.52
CA ALA A 55 -6.29 14.91 -39.34
C ALA A 55 -5.97 14.13 -40.64
N PHE A 56 -6.96 13.85 -41.47
CA PHE A 56 -6.77 13.19 -42.76
C PHE A 56 -6.06 14.08 -43.78
N VAL A 57 -6.36 15.39 -43.80
CA VAL A 57 -5.67 16.37 -44.66
C VAL A 57 -4.21 16.46 -44.25
N GLU A 58 -3.94 16.65 -42.96
CA GLU A 58 -2.57 16.69 -42.45
C GLU A 58 -1.80 15.39 -42.72
N LEU A 59 -2.47 14.23 -42.58
CA LEU A 59 -1.88 12.94 -42.94
C LEU A 59 -1.53 12.85 -44.43
N SER A 60 -2.32 13.51 -45.30
CA SER A 60 -2.05 13.57 -46.73
C SER A 60 -0.84 14.45 -47.05
N ASP A 61 -0.62 15.53 -46.30
CA ASP A 61 0.57 16.39 -46.43
C ASP A 61 1.82 15.65 -45.93
N LEU A 62 1.77 15.05 -44.74
CA LEU A 62 2.87 14.26 -44.19
C LEU A 62 3.20 13.04 -45.06
N ARG A 63 2.23 12.50 -45.80
CA ARG A 63 2.48 11.42 -46.76
C ARG A 63 3.51 11.85 -47.82
N HIS A 64 3.48 13.10 -48.28
CA HIS A 64 4.45 13.62 -49.24
C HIS A 64 5.85 13.72 -48.64
N GLU A 65 5.94 14.10 -47.37
CA GLU A 65 7.20 14.13 -46.61
C GLU A 65 7.76 12.71 -46.43
N THR A 66 6.91 11.73 -46.10
CA THR A 66 7.34 10.34 -45.94
C THR A 66 7.74 9.61 -47.21
N VAL A 67 7.45 10.16 -48.41
CA VAL A 67 7.97 9.59 -49.66
C VAL A 67 9.50 9.56 -49.64
N GLY A 68 10.13 10.55 -49.00
CA GLY A 68 11.59 10.61 -48.81
C GLY A 68 12.15 9.53 -47.88
N PHE A 69 11.30 8.80 -47.14
CA PHE A 69 11.69 7.76 -46.18
C PHE A 69 11.16 6.36 -46.56
N THR A 70 10.94 6.12 -47.86
CA THR A 70 10.32 4.87 -48.34
C THR A 70 11.23 3.66 -48.09
N ASP A 71 12.54 3.83 -48.29
CA ASP A 71 13.53 2.77 -48.12
C ASP A 71 13.71 2.44 -46.62
N GLU A 72 13.73 3.45 -45.76
CA GLU A 72 13.73 3.33 -44.29
C GLU A 72 12.48 2.58 -43.81
N ALA A 73 11.31 2.89 -44.36
CA ALA A 73 10.06 2.21 -44.04
C ALA A 73 10.05 0.74 -44.51
N GLU A 74 10.70 0.42 -45.63
CA GLU A 74 10.91 -0.96 -46.07
C GLU A 74 11.86 -1.71 -45.12
N LEU A 75 12.96 -1.09 -44.72
CA LEU A 75 13.92 -1.64 -43.77
C LEU A 75 13.29 -1.92 -42.40
N ARG A 76 12.43 -1.02 -41.90
CA ARG A 76 11.67 -1.24 -40.66
C ARG A 76 10.72 -2.45 -40.77
N ARG A 77 10.03 -2.60 -41.90
CA ARG A 77 9.18 -3.79 -42.16
C ARG A 77 10.00 -5.06 -42.29
N TYR A 78 11.18 -4.99 -42.91
CA TYR A 78 12.13 -6.11 -42.97
C TYR A 78 12.58 -6.52 -41.57
N ALA A 79 13.04 -5.58 -40.74
CA ALA A 79 13.48 -5.84 -39.37
C ALA A 79 12.39 -6.54 -38.53
N ALA A 80 11.15 -6.06 -38.60
CA ALA A 80 10.02 -6.68 -37.88
C ALA A 80 9.76 -8.13 -38.35
N ARG A 81 9.85 -8.39 -39.67
CA ARG A 81 9.70 -9.75 -40.22
C ARG A 81 10.86 -10.66 -39.82
N VAL A 82 12.10 -10.15 -39.78
CA VAL A 82 13.27 -10.91 -39.31
C VAL A 82 13.09 -11.32 -37.86
N VAL A 83 12.77 -10.40 -36.96
CA VAL A 83 12.56 -10.72 -35.53
C VAL A 83 11.46 -11.78 -35.36
N SER A 84 10.35 -11.64 -36.10
CA SER A 84 9.27 -12.63 -36.08
C SER A 84 9.71 -13.99 -36.62
N ALA A 85 10.50 -14.01 -37.70
CA ALA A 85 10.98 -15.25 -38.32
C ALA A 85 11.96 -15.99 -37.42
N LEU A 86 12.88 -15.26 -36.77
CA LEU A 86 13.82 -15.82 -35.79
C LEU A 86 13.07 -16.41 -34.58
N ALA A 87 12.08 -15.70 -34.03
CA ALA A 87 11.29 -16.20 -32.90
C ALA A 87 10.47 -17.46 -33.27
N SER A 88 10.00 -17.54 -34.52
CA SER A 88 9.17 -18.65 -35.01
C SER A 88 9.97 -19.80 -35.61
N GLY A 89 11.30 -19.65 -35.76
CA GLY A 89 12.15 -20.60 -36.47
C GLY A 89 11.81 -20.77 -37.96
N THR A 90 11.19 -19.76 -38.59
CA THR A 90 10.81 -19.81 -40.02
C THR A 90 11.92 -19.26 -40.91
N GLU A 91 11.81 -19.48 -42.22
CA GLU A 91 12.75 -18.93 -43.20
C GLU A 91 12.81 -17.39 -43.11
N LEU A 92 14.02 -16.85 -43.17
CA LEU A 92 14.25 -15.41 -43.13
C LEU A 92 13.70 -14.74 -44.40
N PRO A 93 13.08 -13.56 -44.28
CA PRO A 93 12.69 -12.78 -45.45
C PRO A 93 13.91 -12.41 -46.30
N PRO A 94 13.76 -12.20 -47.61
CA PRO A 94 14.85 -11.75 -48.46
C PRO A 94 15.37 -10.39 -47.99
N ALA A 95 16.69 -10.21 -48.04
CA ALA A 95 17.35 -8.96 -47.70
C ALA A 95 16.84 -7.81 -48.59
N VAL A 96 16.77 -6.63 -48.01
CA VAL A 96 16.39 -5.38 -48.68
C VAL A 96 17.64 -4.55 -48.97
N ASP A 97 17.53 -3.59 -49.89
CA ASP A 97 18.65 -2.70 -50.21
C ASP A 97 19.06 -1.87 -48.98
N PRO A 98 20.38 -1.70 -48.72
CA PRO A 98 20.85 -0.99 -47.54
C PRO A 98 20.57 0.51 -47.66
N VAL A 99 20.07 1.11 -46.58
CA VAL A 99 19.88 2.56 -46.48
C VAL A 99 21.12 3.20 -45.86
N PRO A 100 21.81 4.13 -46.57
CA PRO A 100 23.01 4.77 -46.05
C PRO A 100 22.77 5.48 -44.71
N GLN A 101 23.73 5.38 -43.79
CA GLN A 101 23.71 6.04 -42.47
C GLN A 101 22.52 5.67 -41.57
N TYR A 102 21.83 4.56 -41.85
CA TYR A 102 20.70 4.10 -41.05
C TYR A 102 21.11 2.95 -40.12
N TRP A 103 20.91 3.11 -38.80
CA TRP A 103 21.43 2.19 -37.78
C TRP A 103 20.80 0.79 -37.81
N LEU A 104 19.56 0.65 -38.29
CA LEU A 104 18.79 -0.59 -38.15
C LEU A 104 19.28 -1.72 -39.05
N GLU A 105 19.79 -1.42 -40.25
CA GLU A 105 20.31 -2.45 -41.17
C GLU A 105 21.48 -3.21 -40.53
N PRO A 106 22.58 -2.55 -40.10
CA PRO A 106 23.68 -3.26 -39.49
C PRO A 106 23.28 -3.90 -38.15
N ALA A 107 22.30 -3.35 -37.43
CA ALA A 107 21.77 -3.96 -36.21
C ALA A 107 21.00 -5.28 -36.48
N VAL A 108 20.21 -5.34 -37.56
CA VAL A 108 19.49 -6.56 -37.97
C VAL A 108 20.48 -7.60 -38.48
N THR A 109 21.47 -7.20 -39.29
CA THR A 109 22.54 -8.08 -39.76
C THR A 109 23.32 -8.66 -38.57
N ALA A 110 23.67 -7.83 -37.58
CA ALA A 110 24.28 -8.28 -36.33
C ALA A 110 23.40 -9.31 -35.60
N LEU A 111 22.10 -9.04 -35.42
CA LEU A 111 21.17 -9.96 -34.75
C LEU A 111 21.10 -11.33 -35.45
N ILE A 112 20.98 -11.35 -36.78
CA ILE A 112 20.95 -12.60 -37.57
C ILE A 112 22.24 -13.39 -37.34
N SER A 113 23.40 -12.73 -37.42
CA SER A 113 24.71 -13.35 -37.26
C SER A 113 24.93 -13.94 -35.85
N LEU A 114 24.47 -13.20 -34.82
CA LEU A 114 24.52 -13.62 -33.42
C LEU A 114 23.66 -14.86 -33.18
N HIS A 115 22.42 -14.85 -33.67
CA HIS A 115 21.52 -16.00 -33.54
C HIS A 115 22.01 -17.23 -34.32
N ALA A 116 22.67 -17.02 -35.47
CA ALA A 116 23.28 -18.10 -36.25
C ALA A 116 24.58 -18.67 -35.63
N GLY A 117 25.08 -18.08 -34.53
CA GLY A 117 26.32 -18.51 -33.86
C GLY A 117 27.61 -18.11 -34.58
N ALA A 118 27.53 -17.17 -35.54
CA ALA A 118 28.67 -16.66 -36.30
C ALA A 118 28.65 -15.12 -36.26
N PRO A 119 29.04 -14.50 -35.12
CA PRO A 119 28.85 -13.07 -34.89
C PRO A 119 29.65 -12.22 -35.89
N ASP A 120 28.95 -11.27 -36.52
CA ASP A 120 29.54 -10.23 -37.33
C ASP A 120 29.82 -8.98 -36.47
N GLU A 121 31.04 -8.91 -35.91
CA GLU A 121 31.48 -7.77 -35.10
C GLU A 121 31.57 -6.46 -35.90
N GLU A 122 31.77 -6.53 -37.22
CA GLU A 122 31.79 -5.34 -38.07
C GLU A 122 30.41 -4.71 -38.15
N ALA A 123 29.37 -5.54 -38.36
CA ALA A 123 27.97 -5.11 -38.32
C ALA A 123 27.59 -4.52 -36.95
N VAL A 124 27.95 -5.17 -35.85
CA VAL A 124 27.73 -4.64 -34.48
C VAL A 124 28.39 -3.27 -34.32
N SER A 125 29.67 -3.15 -34.66
CA SER A 125 30.43 -1.91 -34.48
C SER A 125 29.88 -0.77 -35.35
N THR A 126 29.39 -1.09 -36.55
CA THR A 126 28.82 -0.12 -37.49
C THR A 126 27.49 0.41 -36.96
N ALA A 127 26.61 -0.48 -36.47
CA ALA A 127 25.34 -0.10 -35.87
C ALA A 127 25.53 0.79 -34.63
N ILE A 128 26.45 0.42 -33.73
CA ILE A 128 26.77 1.21 -32.53
C ILE A 128 27.30 2.60 -32.89
N LYS A 129 28.14 2.72 -33.92
CA LYS A 129 28.65 4.02 -34.37
C LYS A 129 27.54 4.93 -34.92
N LEU A 130 26.51 4.37 -35.55
CA LEU A 130 25.39 5.12 -36.10
C LEU A 130 24.41 5.55 -35.01
N ASP A 131 24.03 4.64 -34.11
CA ASP A 131 23.20 4.93 -32.95
C ASP A 131 23.43 3.88 -31.85
N GLU A 132 24.30 4.22 -30.89
CA GLU A 132 24.68 3.34 -29.78
C GLU A 132 23.47 2.92 -28.94
N ARG A 133 22.63 3.89 -28.56
CA ARG A 133 21.54 3.63 -27.60
C ARG A 133 20.44 2.77 -28.21
N ARG A 134 20.03 3.05 -29.45
CA ARG A 134 18.98 2.26 -30.12
C ARG A 134 19.47 0.89 -30.53
N THR A 135 20.69 0.79 -31.05
CA THR A 135 21.31 -0.51 -31.37
C THR A 135 21.39 -1.38 -30.12
N SER A 136 21.88 -0.83 -29.02
CA SER A 136 22.01 -1.57 -27.77
C SER A 136 20.66 -2.00 -27.20
N THR A 137 19.64 -1.12 -27.25
CA THR A 137 18.27 -1.46 -26.83
C THR A 137 17.66 -2.55 -27.71
N PHE A 138 17.87 -2.45 -29.03
CA PHE A 138 17.38 -3.43 -30.00
C PHE A 138 18.00 -4.81 -29.76
N LEU A 139 19.34 -4.90 -29.71
CA LEU A 139 20.03 -6.18 -29.53
C LEU A 139 19.69 -6.82 -28.18
N ALA A 140 19.69 -6.04 -27.08
CA ALA A 140 19.37 -6.56 -25.75
C ALA A 140 17.95 -7.15 -25.70
N LEU A 141 16.94 -6.40 -26.15
CA LEU A 141 15.56 -6.87 -26.12
C LEU A 141 15.30 -7.99 -27.12
N ALA A 142 15.89 -7.95 -28.32
CA ALA A 142 15.68 -8.97 -29.33
C ALA A 142 16.27 -10.32 -28.89
N LEU A 143 17.50 -10.33 -28.39
CA LEU A 143 18.13 -11.55 -27.87
C LEU A 143 17.37 -12.10 -26.65
N ALA A 144 16.87 -11.22 -25.76
CA ALA A 144 16.04 -11.65 -24.64
C ALA A 144 14.72 -12.30 -25.11
N ALA A 145 14.05 -11.71 -26.11
CA ALA A 145 12.81 -12.24 -26.68
C ALA A 145 13.02 -13.59 -27.42
N LEU A 146 14.22 -13.81 -27.96
CA LEU A 146 14.64 -15.08 -28.58
C LEU A 146 15.12 -16.11 -27.55
N GLY A 147 15.16 -15.78 -26.25
CA GLY A 147 15.70 -16.66 -25.20
C GLY A 147 17.23 -16.75 -25.17
N GLU A 148 17.94 -15.97 -26.00
CA GLU A 148 19.39 -15.95 -26.18
C GLU A 148 20.09 -15.06 -25.14
N ARG A 149 19.68 -15.20 -23.86
CA ARG A 149 20.16 -14.35 -22.75
C ARG A 149 21.68 -14.35 -22.56
N HIS A 150 22.37 -15.40 -23.01
CA HIS A 150 23.82 -15.55 -22.88
C HIS A 150 24.60 -14.75 -23.92
N LEU A 151 23.94 -14.28 -24.98
CA LEU A 151 24.53 -13.43 -26.02
C LEU A 151 24.38 -11.93 -25.71
N VAL A 152 23.58 -11.58 -24.69
CA VAL A 152 23.38 -10.19 -24.28
C VAL A 152 24.63 -9.68 -23.56
N ARG A 153 25.29 -8.69 -24.13
CA ARG A 153 26.49 -8.08 -23.54
C ARG A 153 26.10 -7.01 -22.51
N THR A 154 26.79 -7.00 -21.38
CA THR A 154 26.58 -6.03 -20.28
C THR A 154 26.78 -4.58 -20.75
N GLU A 155 27.73 -4.33 -21.65
CA GLU A 155 27.97 -3.01 -22.27
C GLU A 155 26.76 -2.48 -23.05
N TRP A 156 26.04 -3.34 -23.77
CA TRP A 156 24.82 -2.95 -24.47
C TRP A 156 23.72 -2.62 -23.49
N LEU A 157 23.54 -3.42 -22.43
CA LEU A 157 22.54 -3.11 -21.42
C LEU A 157 22.84 -1.81 -20.69
N GLU A 158 24.12 -1.51 -20.42
CA GLU A 158 24.54 -0.25 -19.85
C GLU A 158 24.15 0.95 -20.72
N ALA A 159 24.48 0.89 -22.01
CA ALA A 159 24.14 1.94 -22.97
C ALA A 159 22.62 2.08 -23.17
N ALA A 160 21.90 0.96 -23.25
CA ALA A 160 20.45 0.93 -23.41
C ALA A 160 19.70 1.51 -22.21
N PHE A 161 20.10 1.10 -20.99
CA PHE A 161 19.49 1.59 -19.75
C PHE A 161 19.82 3.06 -19.51
N GLY A 162 21.06 3.47 -19.79
CA GLY A 162 21.53 4.83 -19.57
C GLY A 162 21.51 5.23 -18.09
N VAL A 163 21.23 6.50 -17.83
CA VAL A 163 21.10 7.05 -16.47
C VAL A 163 19.63 7.40 -16.22
N PRO A 164 19.05 7.05 -15.05
CA PRO A 164 17.77 7.59 -14.62
C PRO A 164 17.77 9.12 -14.63
N ASN A 165 16.61 9.75 -14.75
CA ASN A 165 16.53 11.21 -14.63
C ASN A 165 16.90 11.66 -13.21
N ASP A 166 17.32 12.92 -13.06
CA ASP A 166 17.78 13.48 -11.77
C ASP A 166 16.71 13.42 -10.66
N ASP A 167 15.42 13.43 -11.04
CA ASP A 167 14.27 13.30 -10.14
C ASP A 167 13.94 11.83 -9.80
N GLY A 168 14.73 10.88 -10.30
CA GLY A 168 14.50 9.45 -10.16
C GLY A 168 13.39 8.91 -11.08
N THR A 169 12.92 9.69 -12.06
CA THR A 169 11.94 9.22 -13.05
C THR A 169 12.60 8.26 -14.04
N LEU A 170 11.93 7.15 -14.31
CA LEU A 170 12.30 6.19 -15.35
C LEU A 170 11.46 6.38 -16.61
N THR A 171 12.10 6.18 -17.75
CA THR A 171 11.41 6.04 -19.04
C THR A 171 10.77 4.66 -19.17
N ARG A 172 9.83 4.53 -20.10
CA ARG A 172 9.22 3.25 -20.47
C ARG A 172 10.26 2.21 -20.87
N VAL A 173 11.27 2.59 -21.66
CA VAL A 173 12.38 1.70 -22.03
C VAL A 173 13.08 1.16 -20.79
N GLN A 174 13.48 2.05 -19.87
CA GLN A 174 14.15 1.63 -18.63
C GLN A 174 13.28 0.71 -17.78
N ARG A 175 11.96 0.96 -17.72
CA ARG A 175 11.04 0.07 -17.01
C ARG A 175 10.98 -1.32 -17.67
N VAL A 176 10.86 -1.41 -18.99
CA VAL A 176 10.85 -2.72 -19.68
C VAL A 176 12.17 -3.45 -19.50
N LEU A 177 13.31 -2.76 -19.65
CA LEU A 177 14.64 -3.34 -19.40
C LEU A 177 14.75 -3.87 -17.96
N TRP A 178 14.27 -3.12 -16.97
CA TRP A 178 14.21 -3.59 -15.59
C TRP A 178 13.35 -4.84 -15.46
N THR A 179 12.10 -4.81 -15.91
CA THR A 179 11.21 -5.99 -15.77
C THR A 179 11.75 -7.23 -16.50
N THR A 180 12.41 -7.04 -17.65
CA THR A 180 13.03 -8.12 -18.42
C THR A 180 14.25 -8.69 -17.69
N ALA A 181 15.08 -7.83 -17.09
CA ALA A 181 16.23 -8.25 -16.29
C ALA A 181 15.79 -9.01 -15.03
N ALA A 182 14.77 -8.52 -14.33
CA ALA A 182 14.21 -9.14 -13.13
C ALA A 182 13.74 -10.58 -13.39
N ARG A 183 13.13 -10.81 -14.56
CA ARG A 183 12.67 -12.12 -15.03
C ARG A 183 13.78 -12.99 -15.62
N GLY A 184 15.04 -12.51 -15.65
CA GLY A 184 16.20 -13.28 -16.10
C GLY A 184 16.49 -13.23 -17.61
N GLY A 185 15.86 -12.32 -18.36
CA GLY A 185 16.00 -12.22 -19.82
C GLY A 185 17.39 -11.83 -20.33
N PHE A 186 18.24 -11.28 -19.46
CA PHE A 186 19.61 -10.87 -19.80
C PHE A 186 20.69 -11.63 -19.02
N GLY A 187 20.30 -12.57 -18.15
CA GLY A 187 21.23 -13.26 -17.25
C GLY A 187 21.60 -12.49 -15.96
N PRO A 188 22.40 -13.10 -15.07
CA PRO A 188 22.64 -12.59 -13.72
C PRO A 188 23.52 -11.34 -13.68
N GLU A 189 24.56 -11.24 -14.51
CA GLU A 189 25.46 -10.07 -14.53
C GLU A 189 24.71 -8.80 -14.94
N ALA A 190 23.84 -8.94 -15.93
CA ALA A 190 22.95 -7.87 -16.39
C ALA A 190 21.93 -7.43 -15.32
N LEU A 191 21.40 -8.38 -14.54
CA LEU A 191 20.52 -8.06 -13.41
C LEU A 191 21.25 -7.25 -12.34
N GLU A 192 22.51 -7.61 -12.01
CA GLU A 192 23.32 -6.84 -11.07
C GLU A 192 23.57 -5.41 -11.56
N LEU A 193 23.80 -5.23 -12.87
CA LEU A 193 23.91 -3.90 -13.47
C LEU A 193 22.62 -3.09 -13.29
N VAL A 194 21.47 -3.68 -13.59
CA VAL A 194 20.16 -3.01 -13.42
C VAL A 194 19.93 -2.65 -11.95
N VAL A 195 20.20 -3.57 -11.02
CA VAL A 195 20.10 -3.29 -9.58
C VAL A 195 20.99 -2.12 -9.18
N ALA A 196 22.23 -2.05 -9.68
CA ALA A 196 23.13 -0.94 -9.44
C ALA A 196 22.59 0.39 -9.98
N LYS A 197 22.05 0.42 -11.21
CA LYS A 197 21.45 1.64 -11.81
C LYS A 197 20.19 2.09 -11.06
N LEU A 198 19.34 1.16 -10.62
CA LEU A 198 18.16 1.48 -9.81
C LEU A 198 18.55 2.07 -8.44
N ARG A 199 19.60 1.55 -7.81
CA ARG A 199 20.12 2.12 -6.55
C ARG A 199 20.60 3.57 -6.71
N LEU A 200 21.16 3.94 -7.88
CA LEU A 200 21.56 5.33 -8.16
C LEU A 200 20.36 6.28 -8.29
N GLY A 201 19.25 5.82 -8.85
CA GLY A 201 18.01 6.60 -8.98
C GLY A 201 17.11 6.56 -7.74
N MET A 202 17.43 5.74 -6.75
CA MET A 202 16.68 5.62 -5.50
C MET A 202 17.06 6.76 -4.55
N THR A 203 16.07 7.46 -4.00
CA THR A 203 16.34 8.40 -2.89
C THR A 203 16.33 7.64 -1.57
N ALA A 204 17.11 8.10 -0.59
CA ALA A 204 17.10 7.54 0.77
C ALA A 204 15.76 7.82 1.47
N ASP A 205 14.75 6.98 1.19
CA ASP A 205 13.46 7.00 1.87
C ASP A 205 13.53 6.07 3.09
N GLY A 206 13.30 6.62 4.29
CA GLY A 206 13.24 5.86 5.54
C GLY A 206 12.02 4.93 5.63
N ALA A 207 11.10 4.98 4.67
CA ALA A 207 9.86 4.19 4.68
C ALA A 207 10.01 2.76 4.13
N TRP A 208 11.19 2.32 3.66
CA TRP A 208 11.34 0.97 3.10
C TRP A 208 11.05 -0.15 4.12
N LEU A 209 11.46 0.05 5.37
CA LEU A 209 11.19 -0.92 6.43
C LEU A 209 9.68 -1.09 6.66
N SER A 210 8.91 -0.01 6.72
CA SER A 210 7.45 -0.09 6.94
C SER A 210 6.71 -0.69 5.74
N LYS A 211 7.18 -0.43 4.52
CA LYS A 211 6.66 -1.08 3.30
C LYS A 211 6.94 -2.59 3.30
N LEU A 212 8.11 -3.01 3.74
CA LEU A 212 8.44 -4.44 3.85
C LEU A 212 7.63 -5.12 4.97
N GLU A 213 7.46 -4.44 6.11
CA GLU A 213 6.61 -4.91 7.21
C GLU A 213 5.16 -5.15 6.75
N SER A 214 4.59 -4.28 5.92
CA SER A 214 3.19 -4.39 5.48
C SER A 214 2.91 -5.65 4.66
N ARG A 215 3.91 -6.16 3.93
CA ARG A 215 3.85 -7.44 3.20
C ARG A 215 3.86 -8.65 4.12
N GLY A 216 4.57 -8.57 5.25
CA GLY A 216 4.67 -9.65 6.20
C GLY A 216 3.32 -10.00 6.83
N SER A 217 3.05 -11.28 7.00
CA SER A 217 1.85 -11.78 7.68
C SER A 217 1.73 -11.21 9.08
N ALA A 218 0.57 -10.65 9.41
CA ALA A 218 0.30 -10.16 10.75
C ALA A 218 0.05 -11.36 11.69
N GLY A 219 1.09 -11.78 12.42
CA GLY A 219 0.89 -12.57 13.64
C GLY A 219 0.09 -11.76 14.67
N SER A 220 -0.42 -12.41 15.71
CA SER A 220 -0.99 -11.69 16.85
C SER A 220 0.10 -10.90 17.57
N ARG A 221 -0.08 -9.59 17.70
CA ARG A 221 0.80 -8.75 18.52
C ARG A 221 0.78 -9.30 19.95
N PRO A 222 1.93 -9.66 20.53
CA PRO A 222 1.96 -10.19 21.89
C PRO A 222 1.37 -9.16 22.86
N ARG A 223 0.47 -9.61 23.74
CA ARG A 223 0.00 -8.80 24.87
C ARG A 223 1.09 -8.84 25.94
N GLY A 224 1.97 -7.86 25.90
CA GLY A 224 3.08 -7.72 26.83
C GLY A 224 2.80 -6.78 27.99
N LEU A 225 3.76 -6.73 28.92
CA LEU A 225 3.80 -5.73 29.98
C LEU A 225 4.10 -4.36 29.37
N LYS A 226 3.56 -3.29 29.95
CA LYS A 226 3.89 -1.92 29.50
C LYS A 226 5.40 -1.63 29.56
N ALA A 227 6.10 -2.26 30.51
CA ALA A 227 7.56 -2.15 30.65
C ALA A 227 8.33 -2.80 29.48
N THR A 228 7.74 -3.76 28.78
CA THR A 228 8.36 -4.52 27.68
C THR A 228 7.79 -4.14 26.31
N GLU A 229 6.79 -3.26 26.26
CA GLU A 229 6.05 -2.91 25.04
C GLU A 229 6.94 -2.55 23.85
N LYS A 230 8.05 -1.82 24.08
CA LYS A 230 9.01 -1.49 23.02
C LYS A 230 9.80 -2.70 22.51
N GLN A 231 10.19 -3.61 23.42
CA GLN A 231 10.90 -4.85 23.07
C GLN A 231 9.97 -5.78 22.29
N ASP A 232 8.72 -5.89 22.74
CA ASP A 232 7.67 -6.71 22.14
C ASP A 232 7.27 -6.18 20.75
N ASP A 233 7.12 -4.86 20.59
CA ASP A 233 6.88 -4.23 19.29
C ASP A 233 8.04 -4.45 18.32
N ALA A 234 9.28 -4.26 18.79
CA ALA A 234 10.47 -4.46 17.96
C ALA A 234 10.62 -5.92 17.52
N TRP A 235 10.38 -6.88 18.42
CA TRP A 235 10.37 -8.31 18.10
C TRP A 235 9.28 -8.64 17.09
N TYR A 236 8.05 -8.15 17.31
CA TYR A 236 6.93 -8.34 16.40
C TYR A 236 7.21 -7.81 14.98
N ARG A 237 7.75 -6.60 14.88
CA ARG A 237 8.14 -5.99 13.60
C ARG A 237 9.26 -6.77 12.92
N LEU A 238 10.27 -7.22 13.68
CA LEU A 238 11.35 -8.07 13.17
C LEU A 238 10.81 -9.37 12.56
N SER A 239 9.86 -10.03 13.24
CA SER A 239 9.21 -11.24 12.72
C SER A 239 8.44 -10.98 11.42
N ARG A 240 7.70 -9.86 11.32
CA ARG A 240 7.01 -9.51 10.06
C ARG A 240 7.97 -9.29 8.91
N VAL A 241 9.10 -8.64 9.16
CA VAL A 241 10.14 -8.45 8.14
C VAL A 241 10.76 -9.79 7.73
N ALA A 242 11.06 -10.67 8.68
CA ALA A 242 11.55 -12.02 8.41
C ALA A 242 10.56 -12.82 7.54
N ASP A 243 9.27 -12.80 7.88
CA ASP A 243 8.22 -13.43 7.10
C ASP A 243 8.12 -12.86 5.68
N ALA A 244 8.17 -11.52 5.54
CA ALA A 244 8.11 -10.87 4.23
C ALA A 244 9.29 -11.28 3.34
N VAL A 245 10.52 -11.22 3.88
CA VAL A 245 11.73 -11.64 3.15
C VAL A 245 11.66 -13.11 2.79
N GLN A 246 11.23 -13.98 3.72
CA GLN A 246 11.08 -15.40 3.46
C GLN A 246 10.02 -15.69 2.39
N SER A 247 8.93 -14.92 2.35
CA SER A 247 7.89 -15.05 1.30
C SER A 247 8.42 -14.71 -0.09
N ILE A 248 9.37 -13.77 -0.18
CA ILE A 248 9.97 -13.34 -1.45
C ILE A 248 11.05 -14.34 -1.88
N VAL A 249 12.03 -14.59 -1.01
CA VAL A 249 13.20 -15.43 -1.31
C VAL A 249 12.85 -16.91 -1.39
N GLY A 250 11.83 -17.33 -0.64
CA GLY A 250 11.31 -18.68 -0.61
C GLY A 250 10.56 -19.06 -1.88
N ASN A 251 10.12 -18.08 -2.70
CA ASN A 251 9.59 -18.37 -4.02
C ASN A 251 10.76 -18.71 -4.97
N THR A 252 10.92 -20.00 -5.26
CA THR A 252 11.97 -20.50 -6.14
C THR A 252 11.75 -20.14 -7.61
N GLU A 253 10.54 -19.77 -8.02
CA GLU A 253 10.25 -19.30 -9.38
C GLU A 253 11.16 -18.12 -9.74
N ALA A 254 11.40 -17.20 -8.78
CA ALA A 254 12.29 -16.05 -8.94
C ALA A 254 13.77 -16.40 -9.22
N ARG A 255 14.17 -17.67 -9.16
CA ARG A 255 15.55 -18.12 -9.37
C ARG A 255 15.83 -18.58 -10.80
N GLU A 256 14.80 -18.98 -11.53
CA GLU A 256 14.91 -19.46 -12.90
C GLU A 256 14.31 -18.44 -13.87
N PRO A 257 14.89 -18.22 -15.05
CA PRO A 257 14.33 -17.28 -16.02
C PRO A 257 12.88 -17.61 -16.33
N ASP A 258 12.05 -16.56 -16.37
CA ASP A 258 10.62 -16.71 -16.66
C ASP A 258 10.43 -17.31 -18.06
N PRO A 259 9.75 -18.46 -18.21
CA PRO A 259 9.54 -19.09 -19.50
C PRO A 259 8.73 -18.21 -20.47
N SER A 260 7.91 -17.28 -19.95
CA SER A 260 7.12 -16.34 -20.75
C SER A 260 7.94 -15.22 -21.42
N LEU A 261 9.25 -15.14 -21.13
CA LEU A 261 10.15 -14.22 -21.84
C LEU A 261 10.35 -14.60 -23.30
N THR A 262 10.12 -15.87 -23.65
CA THR A 262 10.17 -16.32 -25.04
C THR A 262 8.93 -15.84 -25.77
N ALA A 263 9.13 -15.19 -26.92
CA ALA A 263 8.01 -14.71 -27.71
C ALA A 263 7.23 -15.90 -28.30
N ASP A 264 6.07 -16.24 -27.73
CA ASP A 264 5.07 -17.05 -28.43
C ASP A 264 4.55 -16.23 -29.62
N ALA A 265 4.88 -16.68 -30.83
CA ALA A 265 4.57 -15.96 -32.08
C ALA A 265 3.06 -15.70 -32.29
N GLU A 266 2.19 -16.46 -31.62
CA GLU A 266 0.73 -16.41 -31.77
C GLU A 266 0.02 -15.51 -30.74
N ALA A 267 0.69 -15.09 -29.66
CA ALA A 267 0.08 -14.25 -28.62
C ALA A 267 0.32 -12.76 -28.90
N GLU A 268 -0.72 -11.92 -28.75
CA GLU A 268 -0.54 -10.47 -28.75
C GLU A 268 0.31 -10.07 -27.54
N PRO A 269 1.46 -9.41 -27.74
CA PRO A 269 2.37 -9.11 -26.66
C PRO A 269 1.74 -8.12 -25.69
N GLU A 270 1.96 -8.35 -24.39
CA GLU A 270 1.58 -7.38 -23.38
C GLU A 270 2.21 -6.02 -23.70
N LYS A 271 1.44 -4.96 -23.49
CA LYS A 271 1.79 -3.58 -23.85
C LYS A 271 3.17 -3.13 -23.36
N ASN A 272 3.64 -3.64 -22.22
CA ASN A 272 4.94 -3.30 -21.62
C ASN A 272 5.93 -4.47 -21.64
N SER A 273 5.77 -5.41 -22.56
CA SER A 273 6.73 -6.49 -22.79
C SER A 273 7.91 -6.05 -23.66
N ALA A 274 8.99 -6.82 -23.63
CA ALA A 274 10.14 -6.64 -24.52
C ALA A 274 9.73 -6.66 -26.00
N ALA A 275 8.83 -7.57 -26.40
CA ALA A 275 8.33 -7.68 -27.77
C ALA A 275 7.52 -6.44 -28.22
N ALA A 276 6.65 -5.91 -27.35
CA ALA A 276 5.90 -4.68 -27.65
C ALA A 276 6.85 -3.48 -27.79
N LEU A 277 7.86 -3.39 -26.92
CA LEU A 277 8.84 -2.30 -26.97
C LEU A 277 9.77 -2.39 -28.19
N LEU A 278 10.16 -3.60 -28.61
CA LEU A 278 10.90 -3.83 -29.85
C LEU A 278 10.11 -3.35 -31.07
N ARG A 279 8.81 -3.71 -31.16
CA ARG A 279 7.94 -3.23 -32.23
C ARG A 279 7.86 -1.70 -32.23
N LEU A 280 7.73 -1.09 -31.05
CA LEU A 280 7.73 0.37 -30.90
C LEU A 280 9.05 0.99 -31.37
N LEU A 281 10.20 0.46 -30.93
CA LEU A 281 11.54 0.92 -31.30
C LEU A 281 11.78 0.85 -32.82
N ILE A 282 11.39 -0.25 -33.46
CA ILE A 282 11.47 -0.39 -34.92
C ILE A 282 10.54 0.63 -35.58
N SER A 283 9.33 0.84 -35.04
CA SER A 283 8.34 1.72 -35.65
C SER A 283 8.64 3.22 -35.52
N GLU A 284 9.32 3.66 -34.46
CA GLU A 284 9.69 5.06 -34.24
C GLU A 284 10.68 5.61 -35.28
N GLY A 285 11.43 4.74 -35.96
CA GLY A 285 12.37 5.15 -37.00
C GLY A 285 13.57 5.94 -36.49
N SER A 286 14.47 6.38 -37.38
CA SER A 286 15.66 7.19 -37.04
C SER A 286 15.33 8.65 -36.68
N GLU A 287 16.30 9.40 -36.15
CA GLU A 287 16.14 10.82 -35.77
C GLU A 287 15.44 11.69 -36.83
N PRO A 288 15.80 11.61 -38.14
CA PRO A 288 15.19 12.47 -39.18
C PRO A 288 13.73 12.18 -39.48
N GLU A 289 13.23 10.96 -39.28
CA GLU A 289 11.83 10.59 -39.57
C GLU A 289 10.94 10.53 -38.33
N ARG A 290 11.53 10.54 -37.12
CA ARG A 290 10.80 10.27 -35.87
C ARG A 290 9.65 11.23 -35.59
N GLU A 291 9.86 12.54 -35.74
CA GLU A 291 8.81 13.54 -35.49
C GLU A 291 7.63 13.37 -36.45
N THR A 292 7.94 13.21 -37.75
CA THR A 292 6.98 12.95 -38.81
C THR A 292 6.18 11.68 -38.55
N LEU A 293 6.85 10.58 -38.16
CA LEU A 293 6.20 9.30 -37.83
C LEU A 293 5.34 9.38 -36.56
N ALA A 294 5.82 10.04 -35.51
CA ALA A 294 5.05 10.26 -34.29
C ALA A 294 3.78 11.06 -34.57
N ARG A 295 3.89 12.10 -35.40
CA ARG A 295 2.73 12.89 -35.83
C ARG A 295 1.75 12.05 -36.65
N ILE A 296 2.24 11.27 -37.61
CA ILE A 296 1.41 10.33 -38.38
C ILE A 296 0.65 9.36 -37.49
N ALA A 297 1.31 8.82 -36.46
CA ALA A 297 0.67 7.91 -35.51
C ALA A 297 -0.46 8.61 -34.73
N VAL A 298 -0.26 9.87 -34.29
CA VAL A 298 -1.29 10.67 -33.60
C VAL A 298 -2.49 10.91 -34.52
N LEU A 299 -2.22 11.31 -35.76
CA LEU A 299 -3.26 11.58 -36.76
C LEU A 299 -4.04 10.31 -37.12
N ARG A 300 -3.37 9.16 -37.24
CA ARG A 300 -4.04 7.87 -37.47
C ARG A 300 -4.92 7.45 -36.30
N ALA A 301 -4.44 7.65 -35.06
CA ALA A 301 -5.24 7.41 -33.86
C ALA A 301 -6.50 8.28 -33.87
N ARG A 302 -6.35 9.58 -34.15
CA ARG A 302 -7.48 10.54 -34.29
C ARG A 302 -8.50 10.12 -35.34
N VAL A 303 -8.04 9.75 -36.54
CA VAL A 303 -8.93 9.27 -37.63
C VAL A 303 -9.68 8.01 -37.22
N SER A 304 -9.06 7.15 -36.42
CA SER A 304 -9.65 5.89 -35.93
C SER A 304 -10.50 6.06 -34.66
N GLY A 305 -10.65 7.29 -34.14
CA GLY A 305 -11.37 7.57 -32.89
C GLY A 305 -10.63 7.17 -31.62
N GLY A 306 -9.31 6.96 -31.71
CA GLY A 306 -8.40 6.67 -30.59
C GLY A 306 -7.90 7.92 -29.85
N SER A 307 -6.98 7.73 -28.92
CA SER A 307 -6.38 8.82 -28.11
C SER A 307 -5.55 9.79 -28.96
N ASP A 308 -5.49 11.05 -28.52
CA ASP A 308 -4.62 12.10 -29.08
C ASP A 308 -3.15 11.94 -28.69
N THR A 309 -2.82 10.94 -27.88
CA THR A 309 -1.46 10.65 -27.40
C THR A 309 -0.96 9.34 -27.98
N VAL A 310 0.17 9.39 -28.68
CA VAL A 310 0.92 8.19 -29.08
C VAL A 310 1.96 7.92 -28.03
N GLU A 311 2.10 6.65 -27.68
CA GLU A 311 3.10 6.24 -26.72
C GLU A 311 4.47 6.20 -27.38
N THR A 312 5.47 6.67 -26.64
CA THR A 312 6.85 6.72 -27.08
C THR A 312 7.75 5.92 -26.14
N LEU A 313 8.95 5.62 -26.62
CA LEU A 313 10.00 5.01 -25.80
C LEU A 313 10.38 5.89 -24.59
N ALA A 314 10.27 7.21 -24.74
CA ALA A 314 10.67 8.19 -23.74
C ALA A 314 9.55 8.53 -22.73
N ASP A 315 8.36 7.96 -22.88
CA ASP A 315 7.26 8.18 -21.95
C ASP A 315 7.67 7.86 -20.51
N SER A 316 7.20 8.64 -19.55
CA SER A 316 7.46 8.39 -18.14
C SER A 316 6.75 7.11 -17.68
N ALA A 317 7.50 6.22 -17.04
CA ALA A 317 6.99 5.03 -16.37
C ALA A 317 6.72 5.26 -14.87
N GLY A 318 7.09 6.42 -14.34
CA GLY A 318 7.05 6.73 -12.91
C GLY A 318 8.44 6.79 -12.26
N THR A 319 8.48 7.05 -10.96
CA THR A 319 9.74 7.16 -10.21
C THR A 319 10.25 5.82 -9.72
N VAL A 320 11.57 5.67 -9.57
CA VAL A 320 12.21 4.46 -9.04
C VAL A 320 11.58 4.03 -7.71
N ASN A 321 11.39 4.95 -6.76
CA ASN A 321 10.81 4.63 -5.45
C ASN A 321 9.36 4.15 -5.53
N GLN A 322 8.55 4.74 -6.41
CA GLN A 322 7.17 4.32 -6.60
C GLN A 322 7.13 2.90 -7.18
N LEU A 323 7.87 2.68 -8.26
CA LEU A 323 7.93 1.39 -8.94
C LEU A 323 8.49 0.28 -8.04
N LEU A 324 9.55 0.56 -7.27
CA LEU A 324 10.10 -0.40 -6.29
C LEU A 324 9.08 -0.73 -5.20
N ALA A 325 8.29 0.24 -4.75
CA ALA A 325 7.26 0.01 -3.73
C ALA A 325 6.10 -0.84 -4.28
N ASP A 326 5.67 -0.56 -5.51
CA ASP A 326 4.62 -1.31 -6.18
C ASP A 326 5.08 -2.76 -6.44
N ASP A 327 6.31 -2.96 -6.92
CA ASP A 327 6.91 -4.27 -7.15
C ASP A 327 7.13 -5.06 -5.84
N LEU A 328 7.56 -4.37 -4.78
CA LEU A 328 7.70 -4.97 -3.46
C LEU A 328 6.35 -5.37 -2.85
N ALA A 329 5.25 -4.70 -3.21
CA ALA A 329 3.91 -5.10 -2.76
C ALA A 329 3.32 -6.23 -3.61
N MET A 330 3.79 -6.39 -4.85
CA MET A 330 3.25 -7.36 -5.80
C MET A 330 3.60 -8.80 -5.38
N SER A 331 2.56 -9.60 -5.17
CA SER A 331 2.70 -11.04 -4.85
C SER A 331 2.56 -11.93 -6.09
N ALA A 332 1.96 -11.40 -7.17
CA ALA A 332 1.72 -12.12 -8.41
C ALA A 332 2.98 -12.24 -9.30
N ASP A 333 3.97 -11.37 -9.10
CA ASP A 333 5.24 -11.41 -9.83
C ASP A 333 6.41 -11.54 -8.84
N PRO A 334 6.90 -12.77 -8.58
CA PRO A 334 7.97 -12.99 -7.61
C PRO A 334 9.32 -12.46 -8.08
N TYR A 335 9.54 -12.32 -9.39
CA TYR A 335 10.77 -11.80 -9.98
C TYR A 335 10.99 -10.33 -9.64
N LEU A 336 9.93 -9.54 -9.82
CA LEU A 336 9.95 -8.11 -9.51
C LEU A 336 10.11 -7.87 -8.01
N ALA A 337 9.38 -8.62 -7.18
CA ALA A 337 9.50 -8.55 -5.73
C ALA A 337 10.93 -8.88 -5.24
N ALA A 338 11.54 -9.94 -5.77
CA ALA A 338 12.92 -10.32 -5.43
C ALA A 338 13.93 -9.26 -5.85
N THR A 339 13.77 -8.70 -7.06
CA THR A 339 14.65 -7.63 -7.55
C THR A 339 14.49 -6.36 -6.71
N ALA A 340 13.25 -5.97 -6.40
CA ALA A 340 12.98 -4.81 -5.54
C ALA A 340 13.61 -4.99 -4.15
N LEU A 341 13.51 -6.19 -3.57
CA LEU A 341 14.15 -6.53 -2.30
C LEU A 341 15.67 -6.36 -2.38
N ARG A 342 16.33 -6.86 -3.43
CA ARG A 342 17.79 -6.68 -3.62
C ARG A 342 18.18 -5.21 -3.71
N VAL A 343 17.39 -4.40 -4.42
CA VAL A 343 17.66 -2.95 -4.54
C VAL A 343 17.63 -2.26 -3.18
N ILE A 344 16.57 -2.50 -2.38
CA ILE A 344 16.36 -1.81 -1.10
C ILE A 344 17.14 -2.40 0.07
N ALA A 345 17.62 -3.65 -0.04
CA ALA A 345 18.21 -4.40 1.07
C ALA A 345 19.32 -3.65 1.84
N PRO A 346 20.29 -2.97 1.18
CA PRO A 346 21.32 -2.21 1.90
C PRO A 346 20.77 -1.05 2.74
N SER A 347 19.62 -0.48 2.35
CA SER A 347 18.97 0.61 3.09
C SER A 347 18.13 0.11 4.28
N VAL A 348 17.60 -1.11 4.18
CA VAL A 348 16.73 -1.71 5.20
C VAL A 348 17.53 -2.41 6.30
N LEU A 349 18.68 -3.01 5.95
CA LEU A 349 19.49 -3.80 6.87
C LEU A 349 19.87 -3.05 8.17
N PRO A 350 20.34 -1.78 8.16
CA PRO A 350 20.64 -1.06 9.39
C PRO A 350 19.43 -0.89 10.31
N ALA A 351 18.24 -0.68 9.73
CA ALA A 351 17.01 -0.51 10.49
C ALA A 351 16.53 -1.85 11.11
N VAL A 352 16.72 -2.96 10.39
CA VAL A 352 16.49 -4.31 10.92
C VAL A 352 17.42 -4.63 12.09
N GLU A 353 18.69 -4.25 12.00
CA GLU A 353 19.65 -4.43 13.10
C GLU A 353 19.26 -3.62 14.34
N GLN A 354 18.77 -2.39 14.16
CA GLN A 354 18.24 -1.57 15.24
C GLN A 354 16.99 -2.19 15.90
N LEU A 355 16.08 -2.79 15.11
CA LEU A 355 14.95 -3.54 15.64
C LEU A 355 15.41 -4.74 16.49
N ALA A 356 16.37 -5.52 15.98
CA ALA A 356 16.90 -6.66 16.70
C ALA A 356 17.60 -6.25 18.01
N GLN A 357 18.39 -5.16 17.99
CA GLN A 357 19.00 -4.59 19.21
C GLN A 357 17.95 -4.14 20.23
N THR A 358 16.86 -3.54 19.77
CA THR A 358 15.76 -3.12 20.65
C THR A 358 15.03 -4.34 21.25
N ALA A 359 14.81 -5.38 20.46
CA ALA A 359 14.16 -6.61 20.88
C ALA A 359 15.00 -7.46 21.86
N ASP A 360 16.34 -7.43 21.75
CA ASP A 360 17.27 -8.18 22.60
C ASP A 360 17.67 -7.45 23.90
N GLN A 361 17.10 -6.27 24.15
CA GLN A 361 17.30 -5.58 25.43
C GLN A 361 16.93 -6.49 26.62
N PRO A 362 17.65 -6.36 27.75
CA PRO A 362 17.42 -7.23 28.91
C PRO A 362 15.97 -7.12 29.40
N ALA A 363 15.41 -8.26 29.81
CA ALA A 363 14.10 -8.30 30.43
C ALA A 363 14.12 -7.50 31.75
N PRO A 364 13.07 -6.73 32.04
CA PRO A 364 12.99 -6.03 33.32
C PRO A 364 12.95 -7.06 34.46
N THR A 365 13.71 -6.81 35.52
CA THR A 365 13.66 -7.63 36.74
C THR A 365 12.52 -7.23 37.68
N GLN A 366 11.92 -6.05 37.44
CA GLN A 366 10.82 -5.50 38.22
C GLN A 366 9.93 -4.59 37.37
N VAL A 367 8.64 -4.53 37.70
CA VAL A 367 7.62 -3.70 37.05
C VAL A 367 6.86 -2.90 38.10
N THR A 368 6.45 -1.69 37.79
CA THR A 368 5.67 -0.87 38.71
C THR A 368 4.17 -0.92 38.38
N VAL A 369 3.33 -1.11 39.40
CA VAL A 369 1.86 -1.04 39.31
C VAL A 369 1.39 0.20 40.04
N ASP A 370 0.65 1.06 39.36
CA ASP A 370 0.09 2.29 39.94
C ASP A 370 -1.26 2.02 40.63
N SER A 371 -1.36 2.44 41.89
CA SER A 371 -2.56 2.41 42.74
C SER A 371 -3.21 3.79 42.91
N GLY A 372 -2.80 4.79 42.11
CA GLY A 372 -3.31 6.17 42.14
C GLY A 372 -2.64 7.06 43.20
N SER A 373 -2.44 6.54 44.42
CA SER A 373 -1.74 7.27 45.50
C SER A 373 -0.30 6.81 45.71
N ARG A 374 0.06 5.62 45.23
CA ARG A 374 1.39 5.00 45.36
C ARG A 374 1.68 4.05 44.20
N THR A 375 2.95 3.95 43.85
CA THR A 375 3.50 2.93 42.94
C THR A 375 4.00 1.73 43.74
N ILE A 376 3.63 0.53 43.32
CA ILE A 376 4.06 -0.73 43.95
C ILE A 376 5.03 -1.42 43.01
N THR A 377 6.19 -1.79 43.53
CA THR A 377 7.19 -2.56 42.81
C THR A 377 6.82 -4.04 42.84
N VAL A 378 6.72 -4.65 41.66
CA VAL A 378 6.39 -6.06 41.45
C VAL A 378 7.58 -6.77 40.83
N ARG A 379 8.02 -7.86 41.46
CA ARG A 379 9.07 -8.76 40.98
C ARG A 379 8.48 -10.11 40.63
N ALA A 380 9.27 -10.99 40.04
CA ALA A 380 8.83 -12.34 39.65
C ALA A 380 8.42 -13.22 40.85
N ASP A 381 9.00 -12.96 42.03
CA ASP A 381 8.64 -13.61 43.30
C ASP A 381 7.38 -13.01 43.96
N GLY A 382 6.82 -11.94 43.38
CA GLY A 382 5.59 -11.28 43.82
C GLY A 382 5.75 -9.76 44.05
N PRO A 383 4.66 -9.09 44.46
CA PRO A 383 4.73 -7.68 44.86
C PRO A 383 5.53 -7.48 46.15
N ASP A 384 6.21 -6.34 46.27
CA ASP A 384 6.82 -5.94 47.53
C ASP A 384 5.75 -5.86 48.63
N LYS A 385 5.84 -6.76 49.61
CA LYS A 385 4.83 -6.91 50.67
C LYS A 385 4.72 -5.66 51.55
N LEU A 386 5.81 -4.90 51.71
CA LEU A 386 5.80 -3.66 52.49
C LEU A 386 5.06 -2.55 51.74
N GLU A 387 5.34 -2.39 50.45
CA GLU A 387 4.67 -1.38 49.61
C GLU A 387 3.19 -1.70 49.40
N LEU A 388 2.87 -2.97 49.13
CA LEU A 388 1.50 -3.45 49.01
C LEU A 388 0.73 -3.25 50.31
N GLY A 389 1.30 -3.66 51.45
CA GLY A 389 0.70 -3.47 52.77
C GLY A 389 0.47 -1.99 53.11
N ALA A 390 1.42 -1.13 52.75
CA ALA A 390 1.30 0.31 52.94
C ALA A 390 0.21 0.92 52.04
N ALA A 391 0.08 0.47 50.79
CA ALA A 391 -0.96 0.91 49.86
C ALA A 391 -2.36 0.43 50.27
N THR A 392 -2.51 -0.83 50.68
CA THR A 392 -3.79 -1.37 51.19
C THR A 392 -4.19 -0.69 52.49
N THR A 393 -3.22 -0.39 53.37
CA THR A 393 -3.47 0.38 54.59
C THR A 393 -3.93 1.80 54.25
N ALA A 394 -3.33 2.47 53.27
CA ALA A 394 -3.76 3.81 52.84
C ALA A 394 -5.18 3.81 52.25
N LEU A 395 -5.55 2.78 51.48
CA LEU A 395 -6.90 2.62 50.93
C LEU A 395 -7.96 2.33 52.01
N THR A 396 -7.57 1.69 53.11
CA THR A 396 -8.50 1.32 54.18
C THR A 396 -8.49 2.27 55.38
N SER A 397 -7.42 3.05 55.57
CA SER A 397 -7.27 3.98 56.69
C SER A 397 -8.27 5.13 56.58
N GLY A 398 -9.17 5.22 57.58
CA GLY A 398 -10.19 6.28 57.66
C GLY A 398 -11.53 5.95 56.98
N VAL A 399 -11.62 4.82 56.26
CA VAL A 399 -12.86 4.42 55.57
C VAL A 399 -13.87 3.85 56.58
N GLY A 400 -15.09 4.42 56.59
CA GLY A 400 -16.16 3.97 57.48
C GLY A 400 -16.01 4.41 58.93
N VAL A 401 -15.19 5.43 59.23
CA VAL A 401 -15.13 6.09 60.54
C VAL A 401 -15.94 7.37 60.46
N ALA A 402 -17.15 7.36 61.05
CA ALA A 402 -17.92 8.59 61.20
C ALA A 402 -17.19 9.54 62.16
N THR A 403 -16.93 10.76 61.70
CA THR A 403 -16.37 11.80 62.58
C THR A 403 -17.39 12.15 63.66
N GLY A 404 -16.93 12.54 64.86
CA GLY A 404 -17.82 12.87 65.99
C GLY A 404 -18.93 13.88 65.64
N LYS A 405 -18.66 14.81 64.72
CA LYS A 405 -19.65 15.77 64.18
C LYS A 405 -20.75 15.11 63.32
N GLN A 406 -20.42 14.08 62.55
CA GLN A 406 -21.39 13.37 61.69
C GLN A 406 -22.35 12.50 62.50
N ASN A 407 -21.91 11.99 63.66
CA ASN A 407 -22.77 11.25 64.59
C ASN A 407 -23.59 12.17 65.51
N ALA A 408 -23.13 13.39 65.78
CA ALA A 408 -23.77 14.31 66.72
C ALA A 408 -25.19 14.75 66.27
N LEU A 409 -25.39 14.98 64.97
CA LEU A 409 -26.67 15.42 64.42
C LEU A 409 -27.78 14.35 64.52
N PRO A 410 -27.58 13.09 64.06
CA PRO A 410 -28.61 12.05 64.20
C PRO A 410 -28.86 11.67 65.67
N ILE A 411 -27.82 11.59 66.50
CA ILE A 411 -27.97 11.31 67.95
C ILE A 411 -28.72 12.47 68.63
N GLY A 412 -28.39 13.71 68.30
CA GLY A 412 -29.08 14.91 68.80
C GLY A 412 -30.56 14.95 68.42
N LEU A 413 -30.92 14.53 67.21
CA LEU A 413 -32.33 14.43 66.78
C LEU A 413 -33.08 13.34 67.53
N VAL A 414 -32.47 12.17 67.79
CA VAL A 414 -33.11 11.12 68.60
C VAL A 414 -33.33 11.59 70.04
N VAL A 415 -32.29 12.13 70.69
CA VAL A 415 -32.38 12.60 72.08
C VAL A 415 -33.33 13.80 72.19
N GLY A 416 -33.21 14.78 71.29
CA GLY A 416 -34.08 15.96 71.25
C GLY A 416 -35.54 15.62 70.98
N GLY A 417 -35.80 14.70 70.04
CA GLY A 417 -37.16 14.21 69.75
C GLY A 417 -37.80 13.50 70.94
N LEU A 418 -37.03 12.68 71.67
CA LEU A 418 -37.48 12.02 72.91
C LEU A 418 -37.78 13.03 74.03
N VAL A 419 -36.93 14.04 74.21
CA VAL A 419 -37.13 15.10 75.20
C VAL A 419 -38.37 15.93 74.87
N VAL A 420 -38.63 16.25 73.60
CA VAL A 420 -39.85 16.96 73.18
C VAL A 420 -41.09 16.10 73.39
N ALA A 421 -41.05 14.81 73.03
CA ALA A 421 -42.17 13.89 73.21
C ALA A 421 -42.55 13.72 74.68
N VAL A 422 -41.57 13.52 75.57
CA VAL A 422 -41.80 13.28 77.00
C VAL A 422 -42.04 14.58 77.77
N GLY A 423 -41.24 15.62 77.50
CA GLY A 423 -41.29 16.89 78.24
C GLY A 423 -42.49 17.77 77.88
N LEU A 424 -42.80 17.93 76.59
CA LEU A 424 -43.92 18.78 76.13
C LEU A 424 -45.20 17.98 75.88
N GLY A 425 -45.08 16.72 75.48
CA GLY A 425 -46.23 15.87 75.16
C GLY A 425 -47.07 15.43 76.35
N LEU A 426 -46.43 15.15 77.50
CA LEU A 426 -47.13 14.77 78.73
C LEU A 426 -47.64 15.98 79.53
N ILE A 427 -47.02 17.15 79.37
CA ILE A 427 -47.30 18.34 80.19
C ILE A 427 -48.26 19.32 79.49
N VAL A 428 -48.15 19.49 78.16
CA VAL A 428 -48.85 20.58 77.44
C VAL A 428 -49.96 20.06 76.53
N HIS A 429 -49.64 19.17 75.57
CA HIS A 429 -50.63 18.65 74.62
C HIS A 429 -50.12 17.41 73.88
N TRP A 430 -51.00 16.41 73.64
CA TRP A 430 -50.64 15.12 73.01
C TRP A 430 -50.03 15.26 71.60
N PHE A 431 -50.32 16.35 70.89
CA PHE A 431 -49.74 16.68 69.59
C PHE A 431 -48.19 16.69 69.62
N TRP A 432 -47.57 17.14 70.72
CA TRP A 432 -46.10 17.17 70.85
C TRP A 432 -45.47 15.78 70.95
N ILE A 433 -46.23 14.76 71.35
CA ILE A 433 -45.79 13.36 71.32
C ILE A 433 -45.57 12.95 69.86
N VAL A 434 -46.51 13.26 68.97
CA VAL A 434 -46.42 12.93 67.54
C VAL A 434 -45.23 13.64 66.90
N VAL A 435 -45.05 14.93 67.20
CA VAL A 435 -43.91 15.71 66.69
C VAL A 435 -42.58 15.13 67.17
N GLY A 436 -42.44 14.80 68.45
CA GLY A 436 -41.22 14.23 68.99
C GLY A 436 -40.90 12.84 68.42
N VAL A 437 -41.91 12.00 68.18
CA VAL A 437 -41.74 10.67 67.53
C VAL A 437 -41.28 10.82 66.07
N VAL A 438 -41.83 11.78 65.31
CA VAL A 438 -41.39 12.03 63.93
C VAL A 438 -39.93 12.50 63.90
N ILE A 439 -39.53 13.40 64.81
CA ILE A 439 -38.15 13.87 64.92
C ILE A 439 -37.20 12.71 65.30
N ALA A 440 -37.58 11.89 66.27
CA ALA A 440 -36.80 10.71 66.65
C ALA A 440 -36.71 9.68 65.50
N GLY A 441 -37.79 9.46 64.76
CA GLY A 441 -37.82 8.61 63.57
C GLY A 441 -36.90 9.11 62.46
N PHE A 442 -36.81 10.43 62.26
CA PHE A 442 -35.87 11.04 61.32
C PHE A 442 -34.40 10.86 61.79
N GLY A 443 -34.15 10.96 63.10
CA GLY A 443 -32.87 10.65 63.70
C GLY A 443 -32.43 9.20 63.49
N VAL A 444 -33.34 8.23 63.69
CA VAL A 444 -33.07 6.80 63.45
C VAL A 444 -32.83 6.52 61.96
N ASN A 445 -33.67 7.06 61.07
CA ASN A 445 -33.52 6.86 59.62
C ASN A 445 -32.20 7.46 59.09
N SER A 446 -31.83 8.66 59.55
CA SER A 446 -30.55 9.28 59.16
C SER A 446 -29.34 8.51 59.70
N TYR A 447 -29.41 7.96 60.92
CA TYR A 447 -28.38 7.07 61.46
C TYR A 447 -28.25 5.76 60.66
N LEU A 448 -29.37 5.15 60.25
CA LEU A 448 -29.36 3.94 59.41
C LEU A 448 -28.76 4.21 58.02
N ARG A 449 -29.10 5.35 57.39
CA ARG A 449 -28.50 5.77 56.12
C ARG A 449 -27.01 6.02 56.23
N LEU A 450 -26.57 6.67 57.31
CA LEU A 450 -25.15 6.87 57.59
C LEU A 450 -24.44 5.53 57.77
N ARG A 451 -25.03 4.61 58.55
CA ARG A 451 -24.48 3.26 58.76
C ARG A 451 -24.41 2.44 57.46
N SER A 452 -25.41 2.53 56.59
CA SER A 452 -25.38 1.88 55.27
C SER A 452 -24.33 2.50 54.35
N ALA A 453 -24.15 3.82 54.38
CA ALA A 453 -23.12 4.51 53.60
C ALA A 453 -21.72 4.10 54.06
N LEU A 454 -21.45 4.09 55.37
CA LEU A 454 -20.18 3.63 55.93
C LEU A 454 -19.90 2.16 55.62
N LYS A 455 -20.93 1.31 55.56
CA LYS A 455 -20.80 -0.09 55.15
C LYS A 455 -20.44 -0.20 53.67
N ALA A 456 -21.14 0.55 52.80
CA ALA A 456 -20.85 0.59 51.37
C ALA A 456 -19.43 1.13 51.08
N ASP A 457 -18.95 2.13 51.83
CA ASP A 457 -17.60 2.66 51.68
C ASP A 457 -16.54 1.63 52.10
N ARG A 458 -16.77 0.87 53.19
CA ARG A 458 -15.89 -0.24 53.57
C ARG A 458 -15.88 -1.36 52.52
N GLU A 459 -17.03 -1.70 51.96
CA GLU A 459 -17.13 -2.72 50.90
C GLU A 459 -16.39 -2.27 49.63
N ARG A 460 -16.49 -0.99 49.25
CA ARG A 460 -15.71 -0.44 48.12
C ARG A 460 -14.21 -0.45 48.38
N ALA A 461 -13.76 0.02 49.54
CA ALA A 461 -12.33 0.04 49.86
C ALA A 461 -11.74 -1.39 49.96
N ALA A 462 -12.51 -2.34 50.48
CA ALA A 462 -12.12 -3.75 50.47
C ALA A 462 -12.03 -4.29 49.03
N GLY A 463 -13.01 -3.97 48.18
CA GLY A 463 -12.98 -4.36 46.75
C GLY A 463 -11.81 -3.74 45.98
N GLU A 464 -11.47 -2.48 46.24
CA GLU A 464 -10.30 -1.82 45.65
C GLU A 464 -8.99 -2.45 46.10
N ALA A 465 -8.87 -2.81 47.39
CA ALA A 465 -7.70 -3.52 47.90
C ALA A 465 -7.55 -4.92 47.28
N THR A 466 -8.66 -5.66 47.11
CA THR A 466 -8.65 -6.95 46.40
C THR A 466 -8.24 -6.78 44.94
N ASN A 467 -8.84 -5.83 44.22
CA ASN A 467 -8.48 -5.55 42.82
C ASN A 467 -7.01 -5.13 42.67
N LEU A 468 -6.47 -4.34 43.61
CA LEU A 468 -5.05 -3.99 43.61
C LEU A 468 -4.16 -5.22 43.78
N ASN A 469 -4.50 -6.11 44.72
CA ASN A 469 -3.78 -7.36 44.92
C ASN A 469 -3.85 -8.28 43.68
N ASP A 470 -5.03 -8.37 43.05
CA ASP A 470 -5.23 -9.15 41.82
C ASP A 470 -4.41 -8.57 40.65
N ARG A 471 -4.33 -7.23 40.52
CA ARG A 471 -3.47 -6.56 39.53
C ARG A 471 -2.00 -6.82 39.78
N CYS A 472 -1.54 -6.74 41.04
CA CYS A 472 -0.15 -7.01 41.41
C CYS A 472 0.24 -8.48 41.17
N THR A 473 -0.64 -9.43 41.52
CA THR A 473 -0.41 -10.86 41.25
C THR A 473 -0.44 -11.18 39.76
N THR A 474 -1.38 -10.61 39.01
CA THR A 474 -1.42 -10.74 37.54
C THR A 474 -0.16 -10.17 36.89
N ALA A 475 0.33 -9.02 37.37
CA ALA A 475 1.59 -8.43 36.89
C ALA A 475 2.81 -9.29 37.22
N ALA A 476 2.85 -9.89 38.42
CA ALA A 476 3.92 -10.82 38.82
C ALA A 476 3.92 -12.07 37.93
N ASN A 477 2.76 -12.70 37.74
CA ASN A 477 2.61 -13.87 36.86
C ASN A 477 3.02 -13.54 35.42
N SER A 478 2.57 -12.40 34.89
CA SER A 478 2.94 -11.94 33.55
C SER A 478 4.45 -11.68 33.42
N LEU A 479 5.10 -11.19 34.48
CA LEU A 479 6.54 -10.99 34.50
C LEU A 479 7.30 -12.33 34.54
N THR A 480 6.82 -13.28 35.34
CA THR A 480 7.37 -14.64 35.37
C THR A 480 7.24 -15.32 34.01
N ASP A 481 6.05 -15.30 33.41
CA ASP A 481 5.81 -15.83 32.07
C ASP A 481 6.73 -15.15 31.02
N TYR A 482 6.96 -13.84 31.15
CA TYR A 482 7.86 -13.10 30.25
C TYR A 482 9.33 -13.53 30.43
N LEU A 483 9.78 -13.72 31.66
CA LEU A 483 11.15 -14.17 31.97
C LEU A 483 11.37 -15.61 31.50
N ASP A 484 10.40 -16.50 31.72
CA ASP A 484 10.44 -17.89 31.29
C ASP A 484 10.52 -18.02 29.76
N ASN A 485 9.84 -17.13 29.02
CA ASN A 485 9.87 -17.08 27.55
C ASN A 485 11.06 -16.31 26.97
N THR A 486 11.85 -15.61 27.80
CA THR A 486 12.98 -14.78 27.33
C THR A 486 14.03 -15.59 26.54
N PRO A 487 14.46 -16.80 26.96
CA PRO A 487 15.42 -17.60 26.19
C PRO A 487 14.92 -17.96 24.79
N ALA A 488 13.65 -18.36 24.68
CA ALA A 488 13.03 -18.69 23.39
C ALA A 488 12.92 -17.45 22.49
N ARG A 489 12.52 -16.30 23.06
CA ARG A 489 12.48 -15.02 22.34
C ARG A 489 13.86 -14.65 21.80
N LYS A 490 14.91 -14.70 22.64
CA LYS A 490 16.29 -14.40 22.23
C LYS A 490 16.77 -15.32 21.10
N ALA A 491 16.53 -16.62 21.21
CA ALA A 491 16.85 -17.57 20.15
C ALA A 491 16.15 -17.21 18.83
N SER A 492 14.87 -16.84 18.87
CA SER A 492 14.11 -16.43 17.67
C SER A 492 14.64 -15.12 17.05
N ILE A 493 15.04 -14.14 17.86
CA ILE A 493 15.64 -12.88 17.39
C ILE A 493 16.95 -13.17 16.67
N THR A 494 17.84 -13.97 17.28
CA THR A 494 19.13 -14.32 16.69
C THR A 494 18.96 -15.10 15.38
N ALA A 495 18.03 -16.05 15.33
CA ALA A 495 17.73 -16.81 14.11
C ALA A 495 17.20 -15.91 12.99
N SER A 496 16.24 -15.02 13.32
CA SER A 496 15.66 -14.06 12.37
C SER A 496 16.72 -13.10 11.84
N LEU A 497 17.54 -12.52 12.73
CA LEU A 497 18.60 -11.59 12.35
C LEU A 497 19.66 -12.26 11.46
N THR A 498 20.06 -13.49 11.78
CA THR A 498 21.02 -14.26 10.98
C THR A 498 20.48 -14.50 9.57
N THR A 499 19.23 -14.93 9.48
CA THR A 499 18.54 -15.16 8.20
C THR A 499 18.44 -13.87 7.39
N LEU A 500 17.99 -12.77 8.02
CA LEU A 500 17.86 -11.48 7.37
C LEU A 500 19.21 -10.92 6.89
N ARG A 501 20.29 -11.07 7.67
CA ARG A 501 21.63 -10.70 7.22
C ARG A 501 22.07 -11.50 6.00
N GLN A 502 21.83 -12.81 5.99
CA GLN A 502 22.18 -13.65 4.85
C GLN A 502 21.41 -13.25 3.58
N GLN A 503 20.13 -12.90 3.69
CA GLN A 503 19.26 -12.62 2.54
C GLN A 503 19.27 -11.15 2.09
N LEU A 504 19.68 -10.21 2.95
CA LEU A 504 19.75 -8.78 2.63
C LEU A 504 21.18 -8.30 2.32
N ALA A 505 22.21 -9.08 2.69
CA ALA A 505 23.60 -8.74 2.37
C ALA A 505 24.10 -9.41 1.07
N GLY A 506 23.40 -10.44 0.58
CA GLY A 506 23.61 -11.05 -0.73
C GLY A 506 22.74 -10.39 -1.77
#